data_AF-A0A9D7NS24-F1
#
_entry.id   AF-A0A9D7NS24-F1
#
_cell.length_a   1.000
_cell.length_b   1.000
_cell.length_c   1.000
_cell.angle_alpha   90.00
_cell.angle_beta   90.00
_cell.angle_gamma   90.00
#
_symmetry.space_group_name_H-M   'P 1'
#
loop_
_entity.id
_entity.type
_entity.pdbx_description
1 polymer ?
#
loop_
_entity_poly.entity_id
_entity_poly.type
_entity_poly.pdbx_seq_one_letter_code
_entity_poly.pdbx_strand_id
1 'polypeptide(L)'
;MFGDFSEEDIANGVEKLVARKTAAIQAEFDAKLSTVLAPLQAKHIESATDEHFNAIAKAHPDVETIAQSTDFAQWIDAQPSFVRDGYKAVIEQGTAAQVIETLNAFKSAHGKQAAPVKASAAAAAQAVIAKAQAKPPMSLSDIPAGSAATSDESAAMLDMSSTGLLSKFDGKSPEQIMALMSRVL
;
A
#
# COMPACT_ATOMS: atom_id res chain seq x y z
N MET A 1 5.90 -66.68 60.26
CA MET A 1 6.18 -65.32 60.73
C MET A 1 5.34 -64.40 59.85
N PHE A 2 4.12 -64.09 60.28
CA PHE A 2 3.24 -63.18 59.54
C PHE A 2 3.66 -61.76 59.92
N GLY A 3 4.05 -60.98 58.93
CA GLY A 3 4.56 -59.63 59.12
C GLY A 3 3.59 -58.78 59.91
N ASP A 4 4.16 -58.01 60.84
CA ASP A 4 3.55 -56.86 61.49
C ASP A 4 2.96 -55.93 60.41
N PHE A 5 1.64 -56.00 60.22
CA PHE A 5 0.91 -54.92 59.58
C PHE A 5 0.45 -54.00 60.71
N SER A 6 1.33 -53.10 61.13
CA SER A 6 0.96 -52.05 62.04
C SER A 6 -0.15 -51.22 61.39
N GLU A 7 -1.08 -50.70 62.19
CA GLU A 7 -2.15 -49.82 61.69
C GLU A 7 -1.58 -48.59 60.95
N GLU A 8 -0.37 -48.18 61.35
CA GLU A 8 0.42 -47.13 60.73
C GLU A 8 0.92 -47.49 59.32
N ASP A 9 1.40 -48.71 59.08
CA ASP A 9 1.80 -49.17 57.75
C ASP A 9 0.61 -49.27 56.79
N ILE A 10 -0.56 -49.66 57.30
CA ILE A 10 -1.81 -49.68 56.52
C ILE A 10 -2.23 -48.26 56.15
N ALA A 11 -2.22 -47.32 57.12
CA ALA A 11 -2.55 -45.92 56.87
C ALA A 11 -1.62 -45.29 55.82
N ASN A 12 -0.31 -45.50 55.95
CA ASN A 12 0.71 -45.04 55.00
C ASN A 12 0.51 -45.66 53.60
N GLY A 13 0.11 -46.94 53.52
CA GLY A 13 -0.21 -47.62 52.27
C GLY A 13 -1.42 -47.03 51.55
N VAL A 14 -2.49 -46.72 52.31
CA VAL A 14 -3.70 -46.09 51.77
C VAL A 14 -3.42 -44.68 51.29
N GLU A 15 -2.67 -43.87 52.05
CA GLU A 15 -2.32 -42.51 51.64
C GLU A 15 -1.51 -42.51 50.34
N LYS A 16 -0.51 -43.39 50.22
CA LYS A 16 0.26 -43.57 48.98
C LYS A 16 -0.63 -44.01 47.81
N LEU A 17 -1.60 -44.89 48.05
CA LEU A 17 -2.53 -45.33 47.01
C LEU A 17 -3.44 -44.20 46.55
N VAL A 18 -3.97 -43.41 47.48
CA VAL A 18 -4.79 -42.23 47.18
C VAL A 18 -3.98 -41.21 46.40
N ALA A 19 -2.77 -40.87 46.86
CA ALA A 19 -1.88 -39.93 46.16
C ALA A 19 -1.58 -40.39 44.73
N ARG A 20 -1.27 -41.68 44.53
CA ARG A 20 -1.06 -42.24 43.19
C ARG A 20 -2.31 -42.17 42.32
N LYS A 21 -3.48 -42.50 42.86
CA LYS A 21 -4.75 -42.43 42.12
C LYS A 21 -5.10 -41.00 41.74
N THR A 22 -4.94 -40.04 42.65
CA THR A 22 -5.17 -38.62 42.38
C THR A 22 -4.21 -38.11 41.30
N ALA A 23 -2.92 -38.44 41.39
CA ALA A 23 -1.94 -38.08 40.37
C ALA A 23 -2.28 -38.68 38.99
N ALA A 24 -2.71 -39.95 38.95
CA ALA A 24 -3.13 -40.61 37.72
C ALA A 24 -4.38 -39.94 37.12
N ILE A 25 -5.39 -39.63 37.96
CA ILE A 25 -6.60 -38.93 37.52
C ILE A 25 -6.27 -37.53 36.98
N GLN A 26 -5.38 -36.79 37.65
CA GLN A 26 -4.96 -35.47 37.19
C GLN A 26 -4.25 -35.57 35.83
N ALA A 27 -3.33 -36.52 35.68
CA ALA A 27 -2.64 -36.74 34.41
C ALA A 27 -3.59 -37.14 33.27
N GLU A 28 -4.57 -38.02 33.55
CA GLU A 28 -5.60 -38.39 32.58
C GLU A 28 -6.51 -37.21 32.22
N PHE A 29 -6.86 -36.38 33.21
CA PHE A 29 -7.66 -35.18 32.99
C PHE A 29 -6.92 -34.19 32.10
N ASP A 30 -5.66 -33.87 32.41
CA ASP A 30 -4.84 -32.95 31.63
C ASP A 30 -4.61 -33.48 30.20
N ALA A 31 -4.38 -34.79 30.05
CA ALA A 31 -4.25 -35.43 28.74
C ALA A 31 -5.55 -35.31 27.92
N LYS A 32 -6.72 -35.58 28.52
CA LYS A 32 -8.02 -35.44 27.85
C LYS A 32 -8.32 -33.99 27.51
N LEU A 33 -8.03 -33.07 28.42
CA LEU A 33 -8.24 -31.64 28.21
C LEU A 33 -7.41 -31.14 27.03
N SER A 34 -6.11 -31.48 26.99
CA SER A 34 -5.23 -31.17 25.86
C SER A 34 -5.75 -31.78 24.54
N THR A 35 -6.19 -33.05 24.57
CA THR A 35 -6.74 -33.75 23.40
C THR A 35 -7.97 -33.04 22.80
N VAL A 36 -8.82 -32.46 23.65
CA VAL A 36 -10.04 -31.76 23.20
C VAL A 36 -9.78 -30.30 22.83
N LEU A 37 -8.91 -29.60 23.58
CA LEU A 37 -8.62 -28.18 23.34
C LEU A 37 -7.74 -27.94 22.12
N ALA A 38 -6.73 -28.78 21.89
CA ALA A 38 -5.79 -28.60 20.77
C ALA A 38 -6.48 -28.44 19.40
N PRO A 39 -7.44 -29.31 18.99
CA PRO A 39 -8.12 -29.13 17.71
C PRO A 39 -9.04 -27.90 17.67
N LEU A 40 -9.61 -27.47 18.80
CA LEU A 40 -10.43 -26.25 18.85
C LEU A 40 -9.57 -24.99 18.70
N GLN A 41 -8.41 -24.96 19.35
CA GLN A 41 -7.44 -23.88 19.18
C GLN A 41 -6.94 -23.81 17.74
N ALA A 42 -6.59 -24.95 17.15
CA ALA A 42 -6.18 -25.02 15.75
C ALA A 42 -7.26 -24.48 14.80
N LYS A 43 -8.51 -24.93 14.95
CA LYS A 43 -9.64 -24.42 14.15
C LYS A 43 -9.89 -22.93 14.34
N HIS A 44 -9.74 -22.41 15.55
CA HIS A 44 -9.91 -20.99 15.83
C HIS A 44 -8.80 -20.14 15.18
N ILE A 45 -7.56 -20.63 15.15
CA ILE A 45 -6.46 -19.94 14.47
C ILE A 45 -6.70 -19.94 12.95
N GLU A 46 -7.10 -21.08 12.39
CA GLU A 46 -7.46 -21.20 10.96
C GLU A 46 -8.60 -20.24 10.60
N SER A 47 -9.70 -20.26 11.36
CA SER A 47 -10.85 -19.37 11.10
C SER A 47 -10.48 -17.89 11.23
N ALA A 48 -9.68 -17.52 12.23
CA ALA A 48 -9.23 -16.13 12.38
C ALA A 48 -8.32 -15.69 11.22
N THR A 49 -7.50 -16.60 10.70
CA THR A 49 -6.63 -16.35 9.53
C THR A 49 -7.47 -16.18 8.27
N ASP A 50 -8.43 -17.06 8.04
CA ASP A 50 -9.35 -16.99 6.91
C ASP A 50 -10.21 -15.72 6.96
N GLU A 51 -10.77 -15.39 8.13
CA GLU A 51 -11.54 -14.16 8.34
C GLU A 51 -10.70 -12.92 8.05
N HIS A 52 -9.44 -12.92 8.48
CA HIS A 52 -8.51 -11.84 8.22
C HIS A 52 -8.30 -11.61 6.71
N PHE A 53 -7.88 -12.64 5.98
CA PHE A 53 -7.62 -12.51 4.54
C PHE A 53 -8.90 -12.28 3.72
N ASN A 54 -10.01 -12.91 4.09
CA ASN A 54 -11.30 -12.70 3.41
C ASN A 54 -11.81 -11.26 3.58
N ALA A 55 -11.65 -10.67 4.77
CA ALA A 55 -12.04 -9.29 5.00
C ALA A 55 -11.24 -8.32 4.11
N ILE A 56 -9.93 -8.53 4.00
CA ILE A 56 -9.06 -7.72 3.15
C ILE A 56 -9.42 -7.91 1.67
N ALA A 57 -9.51 -9.15 1.19
CA ALA A 57 -9.83 -9.44 -0.22
C ALA A 57 -11.21 -8.93 -0.63
N LYS A 58 -12.19 -8.94 0.28
CA LYS A 58 -13.52 -8.37 0.03
C LYS A 58 -13.49 -6.85 -0.10
N ALA A 59 -12.69 -6.15 0.71
CA ALA A 59 -12.55 -4.70 0.64
C ALA A 59 -11.67 -4.25 -0.55
N HIS A 60 -10.65 -5.04 -0.87
CA HIS A 60 -9.67 -4.78 -1.92
C HIS A 60 -9.47 -6.05 -2.77
N PRO A 61 -10.30 -6.28 -3.82
CA PRO A 61 -10.15 -7.44 -4.71
C PRO A 61 -8.82 -7.47 -5.46
N ASP A 62 -8.14 -6.33 -5.56
CA ASP A 62 -6.84 -6.10 -6.17
C ASP A 62 -5.67 -6.23 -5.18
N VAL A 63 -5.92 -6.65 -3.93
CA VAL A 63 -4.89 -6.67 -2.87
C VAL A 63 -3.64 -7.46 -3.26
N GLU A 64 -3.78 -8.63 -3.89
CA GLU A 64 -2.61 -9.44 -4.28
C GLU A 64 -1.75 -8.74 -5.33
N THR A 65 -2.37 -7.99 -6.24
CA THR A 65 -1.64 -7.21 -7.24
C THR A 65 -0.94 -6.02 -6.60
N ILE A 66 -1.60 -5.34 -5.65
CA ILE A 66 -1.02 -4.20 -4.93
C ILE A 66 0.14 -4.66 -4.03
N ALA A 67 -0.05 -5.74 -3.27
CA ALA A 67 0.95 -6.25 -2.33
C ALA A 67 2.25 -6.68 -3.03
N GLN A 68 2.15 -7.18 -4.25
CA GLN A 68 3.30 -7.57 -5.08
C GLN A 68 3.86 -6.39 -5.90
N SER A 69 3.22 -5.23 -5.87
CA SER A 69 3.64 -4.09 -6.66
C SER A 69 4.83 -3.35 -6.05
N THR A 70 5.79 -2.99 -6.89
CA THR A 70 6.90 -2.11 -6.49
C THR A 70 6.40 -0.72 -6.06
N ASP A 71 5.29 -0.26 -6.66
CA ASP A 71 4.70 1.05 -6.40
C ASP A 71 4.21 1.18 -4.95
N PHE A 72 3.55 0.15 -4.43
CA PHE A 72 3.13 0.10 -3.02
C PHE A 72 4.31 0.14 -2.05
N ALA A 73 5.35 -0.66 -2.32
CA ALA A 73 6.57 -0.67 -1.50
C ALA A 73 7.27 0.70 -1.50
N GLN A 74 7.42 1.32 -2.68
CA GLN A 74 8.01 2.64 -2.82
C GLN A 74 7.20 3.73 -2.12
N TRP A 75 5.87 3.65 -2.21
CA TRP A 75 4.98 4.59 -1.53
C TRP A 75 5.13 4.53 0.00
N ILE A 76 5.27 3.33 0.57
CA ILE A 76 5.55 3.14 2.01
C ILE A 76 6.92 3.73 2.35
N ASP A 77 7.96 3.39 1.60
CA ASP A 77 9.32 3.85 1.89
C ASP A 77 9.49 5.37 1.75
N ALA A 78 8.68 6.01 0.89
CA ALA A 78 8.63 7.46 0.74
C ALA A 78 7.99 8.19 1.93
N GLN A 79 7.33 7.48 2.86
CA GLN A 79 6.74 8.10 4.04
C GLN A 79 7.81 8.56 5.05
N PRO A 80 7.52 9.60 5.85
CA PRO A 80 8.32 9.94 7.02
C PRO A 80 8.52 8.71 7.92
N SER A 81 9.68 8.57 8.56
CA SER A 81 10.05 7.35 9.31
C SER A 81 8.98 6.93 10.32
N PHE A 82 8.46 7.88 11.11
CA PHE A 82 7.44 7.60 12.12
C PHE A 82 6.12 7.06 11.55
N VAL A 83 5.81 7.33 10.28
CA VAL A 83 4.63 6.79 9.58
C VAL A 83 4.96 5.48 8.90
N ARG A 84 6.11 5.43 8.21
CA ARG A 84 6.61 4.24 7.50
C ARG A 84 6.68 3.02 8.41
N ASP A 85 7.25 3.21 9.61
CA ASP A 85 7.41 2.12 10.57
C ASP A 85 6.04 1.59 11.03
N GLY A 86 5.04 2.47 11.15
CA GLY A 86 3.65 2.08 11.40
C GLY A 86 3.05 1.24 10.28
N TYR A 87 3.23 1.64 9.01
CA TYR A 87 2.75 0.85 7.86
C TYR A 87 3.43 -0.52 7.78
N LYS A 88 4.75 -0.60 8.02
CA LYS A 88 5.47 -1.89 8.03
C LYS A 88 4.96 -2.79 9.14
N ALA A 89 4.74 -2.26 10.34
CA ALA A 89 4.16 -3.02 11.45
C ALA A 89 2.74 -3.53 11.12
N VAL A 90 1.92 -2.72 10.44
CA VAL A 90 0.58 -3.16 10.02
C VAL A 90 0.64 -4.27 8.97
N ILE A 91 1.59 -4.23 8.05
CA ILE A 91 1.75 -5.28 7.02
C ILE A 91 2.24 -6.60 7.64
N GLU A 92 3.12 -6.54 8.62
CA GLU A 92 3.69 -7.73 9.26
C GLU A 92 2.73 -8.38 10.28
N GLN A 93 2.00 -7.57 11.03
CA GLN A 93 1.26 -8.03 12.21
C GLN A 93 -0.03 -7.24 12.50
N GLY A 94 -0.50 -6.43 11.55
CA GLY A 94 -1.72 -5.63 11.72
C GLY A 94 -2.99 -6.45 11.67
N THR A 95 -4.08 -5.84 12.13
CA THR A 95 -5.44 -6.37 11.94
C THR A 95 -5.92 -6.15 10.51
N ALA A 96 -6.91 -6.93 10.05
CA ALA A 96 -7.49 -6.77 8.72
C ALA A 96 -7.98 -5.33 8.48
N ALA A 97 -8.59 -4.69 9.49
CA ALA A 97 -9.05 -3.30 9.40
C ALA A 97 -7.89 -2.31 9.15
N GLN A 98 -6.76 -2.49 9.84
CA GLN A 98 -5.58 -1.63 9.65
C GLN A 98 -4.93 -1.85 8.28
N VAL A 99 -4.88 -3.09 7.79
CA VAL A 99 -4.39 -3.40 6.44
C VAL A 99 -5.30 -2.76 5.39
N ILE A 100 -6.62 -2.87 5.56
CA ILE A 100 -7.62 -2.21 4.69
C ILE A 100 -7.42 -0.69 4.69
N GLU A 101 -7.19 -0.09 5.86
CA GLU A 101 -6.92 1.35 5.98
C GLU A 101 -5.64 1.75 5.24
N THR A 102 -4.57 0.96 5.37
CA THR A 102 -3.30 1.17 4.66
C THR A 102 -3.49 1.12 3.14
N LEU A 103 -4.22 0.12 2.65
CA LEU A 103 -4.54 -0.02 1.23
C LEU A 103 -5.44 1.13 0.73
N ASN A 104 -6.40 1.57 1.54
CA ASN A 104 -7.23 2.76 1.23
C ASN A 104 -6.37 4.03 1.14
N ALA A 105 -5.40 4.20 2.04
CA ALA A 105 -4.49 5.35 2.03
C ALA A 105 -3.60 5.34 0.77
N PHE A 106 -3.04 4.18 0.40
CA PHE A 106 -2.29 4.00 -0.85
C PHE A 106 -3.13 4.38 -2.08
N LYS A 107 -4.34 3.82 -2.20
CA LYS A 107 -5.24 4.08 -3.33
C LYS A 107 -5.70 5.54 -3.37
N SER A 108 -5.90 6.17 -2.20
CA SER A 108 -6.25 7.60 -2.11
C SER A 108 -5.11 8.51 -2.54
N ALA A 109 -3.86 8.14 -2.22
CA ALA A 109 -2.68 8.84 -2.72
C ALA A 109 -2.58 8.71 -4.25
N HIS A 110 -2.75 7.49 -4.78
CA HIS A 110 -2.61 7.20 -6.21
C HIS A 110 -3.81 7.65 -7.07
N GLY A 111 -5.01 7.75 -6.50
CA GLY A 111 -6.18 8.36 -7.15
C GLY A 111 -6.04 9.88 -7.33
N LYS A 112 -5.21 10.54 -6.50
CA LYS A 112 -4.77 11.93 -6.69
C LYS A 112 -3.49 12.04 -7.55
N GLN A 113 -2.92 10.89 -7.92
CA GLN A 113 -1.68 10.74 -8.66
C GLN A 113 -1.93 10.12 -10.04
N ALA A 114 -3.07 10.43 -10.67
CA ALA A 114 -3.18 10.38 -12.12
C ALA A 114 -2.54 11.64 -12.74
N ALA A 115 -1.27 11.85 -12.44
CA ALA A 115 -0.37 12.58 -13.32
C ALA A 115 0.80 11.63 -13.56
N PRO A 116 1.04 11.20 -14.81
CA PRO A 116 2.23 10.42 -15.10
C PRO A 116 3.42 11.22 -14.57
N VAL A 117 4.35 10.55 -13.90
CA VAL A 117 5.63 11.13 -13.53
C VAL A 117 6.29 11.57 -14.83
N LYS A 118 6.04 12.81 -15.26
CA LYS A 118 6.83 13.46 -16.28
C LYS A 118 8.25 13.41 -15.74
N ALA A 119 9.14 12.77 -16.49
CA ALA A 119 10.57 12.83 -16.25
C ALA A 119 10.91 14.26 -15.81
N SER A 120 11.68 14.39 -14.73
CA SER A 120 11.97 15.69 -14.11
C SER A 120 12.31 16.72 -15.18
N ALA A 121 11.89 17.98 -14.99
CA ALA A 121 12.18 19.04 -15.96
C ALA A 121 13.68 19.11 -16.33
N ALA A 122 14.55 18.63 -15.43
CA ALA A 122 15.98 18.43 -15.68
C ALA A 122 16.28 17.37 -16.76
N ALA A 123 15.62 16.21 -16.76
CA ALA A 123 15.78 15.18 -17.79
C ALA A 123 15.21 15.62 -19.15
N ALA A 124 14.08 16.35 -19.14
CA ALA A 124 13.53 16.94 -20.36
C ALA A 124 14.44 18.06 -20.91
N ALA A 125 15.01 18.91 -20.05
CA ALA A 125 15.96 19.95 -20.46
C ALA A 125 17.25 19.36 -21.03
N GLN A 126 17.80 18.31 -20.43
CA GLN A 126 19.00 17.64 -20.93
C GLN A 126 18.80 17.01 -22.31
N ALA A 127 17.62 16.42 -22.58
CA ALA A 127 17.29 15.87 -23.88
C ALA A 127 17.17 16.94 -24.98
N VAL A 128 16.68 18.14 -24.64
CA VAL A 128 16.59 19.28 -25.58
C VAL A 128 17.97 19.88 -25.85
N ILE A 129 18.82 20.01 -24.82
CA ILE A 129 20.20 20.50 -24.98
C ILE A 129 21.04 19.52 -25.81
N ALA A 130 20.91 18.21 -25.59
CA ALA A 130 21.59 17.18 -26.38
C ALA A 130 21.14 17.18 -27.85
N LYS A 131 19.85 17.42 -28.13
CA LYS A 131 19.34 17.60 -29.50
C LYS A 131 19.82 18.90 -30.15
N ALA A 132 20.03 19.96 -29.38
CA ALA A 132 20.49 21.26 -29.88
C ALA A 132 21.99 21.31 -30.21
N GLN A 133 22.81 20.46 -29.59
CA GLN A 133 24.26 20.42 -29.86
C GLN A 133 24.64 19.64 -31.14
N ALA A 134 23.71 18.86 -31.71
CA ALA A 134 23.95 18.15 -32.96
C ALA A 134 23.60 19.02 -34.18
N LYS A 135 24.49 19.98 -34.51
CA LYS A 135 24.93 20.38 -35.88
C LYS A 135 25.44 21.83 -35.87
N PRO A 136 26.77 22.05 -36.01
CA PRO A 136 27.31 23.38 -36.29
C PRO A 136 26.79 23.87 -37.66
N PRO A 137 26.17 25.06 -37.76
CA PRO A 137 25.86 25.65 -39.06
C PRO A 137 27.17 26.04 -39.75
N MET A 138 27.58 25.24 -40.73
CA MET A 138 28.63 25.60 -41.69
C MET A 138 28.06 26.61 -42.69
N SER A 139 27.98 27.89 -42.29
CA SER A 139 28.01 29.11 -43.14
C SER A 139 27.01 30.19 -42.71
N LEU A 140 27.43 31.44 -42.85
CA LEU A 140 26.72 32.69 -42.50
C LEU A 140 25.68 33.15 -43.54
N SER A 141 25.18 32.26 -44.40
CA SER A 141 24.36 32.65 -45.56
C SER A 141 22.86 32.33 -45.46
N ASP A 142 22.40 31.74 -44.35
CA ASP A 142 20.98 31.41 -44.13
C ASP A 142 20.36 32.27 -43.01
N ILE A 143 20.49 33.59 -43.11
CA ILE A 143 19.59 34.50 -42.38
C ILE A 143 18.44 34.89 -43.33
N PRO A 144 17.28 34.23 -43.27
CA PRO A 144 16.05 34.84 -43.74
C PRO A 144 15.78 36.11 -42.94
N ALA A 145 15.74 37.24 -43.63
CA ALA A 145 15.24 38.49 -43.10
C ALA A 145 13.80 38.27 -42.57
N GLY A 146 13.59 38.59 -41.30
CA GLY A 146 12.31 38.90 -40.66
C GLY A 146 11.06 38.21 -41.21
N SER A 147 10.76 37.01 -40.72
CA SER A 147 9.39 36.55 -40.58
C SER A 147 9.21 36.04 -39.15
N ALA A 148 8.28 36.68 -38.44
CA ALA A 148 7.90 36.30 -37.09
C ALA A 148 7.56 34.81 -37.07
N ALA A 149 8.12 34.08 -36.10
CA ALA A 149 7.61 32.76 -35.75
C ALA A 149 6.17 32.95 -35.25
N THR A 150 5.20 32.88 -36.17
CA THR A 150 3.79 32.72 -35.85
C THR A 150 3.64 31.27 -35.38
N SER A 151 4.02 31.01 -34.14
CA SER A 151 3.50 29.86 -33.41
C SER A 151 1.99 29.99 -33.47
N ASP A 152 1.33 29.04 -34.12
CA ASP A 152 -0.11 29.08 -34.32
C ASP A 152 -0.81 28.89 -32.97
N GLU A 153 -1.00 30.01 -32.25
CA GLU A 153 -1.60 30.05 -30.93
C GLU A 153 -3.03 29.51 -30.97
N SER A 154 -3.68 29.55 -32.14
CA SER A 154 -5.02 29.00 -32.35
C SER A 154 -5.04 27.47 -32.30
N ALA A 155 -4.04 26.81 -32.92
CA ALA A 155 -3.88 25.36 -32.85
C ALA A 155 -3.51 24.90 -31.43
N ALA A 156 -2.68 25.68 -30.72
CA ALA A 156 -2.33 25.41 -29.33
C ALA A 156 -3.54 25.53 -28.38
N MET A 157 -4.53 26.37 -28.69
CA MET A 157 -5.74 26.54 -27.89
C MET A 157 -6.78 25.44 -28.08
N LEU A 158 -6.85 24.84 -29.28
CA LEU A 158 -7.73 23.70 -29.55
C LEU A 158 -7.29 22.44 -28.80
N ASP A 159 -5.99 22.31 -28.51
CA ASP A 159 -5.42 21.18 -27.77
C ASP A 159 -5.37 21.41 -26.24
N MET A 160 -5.82 22.58 -25.77
CA MET A 160 -5.90 22.90 -24.34
C MET A 160 -7.20 22.38 -23.70
N SER A 161 -7.09 21.81 -22.51
CA SER A 161 -8.25 21.40 -21.72
C SER A 161 -9.15 22.60 -21.36
N SER A 162 -10.43 22.34 -21.14
CA SER A 162 -11.43 23.35 -20.75
C SER A 162 -11.00 24.20 -19.54
N THR A 163 -10.25 23.60 -18.60
CA THR A 163 -9.68 24.30 -17.44
C THR A 163 -8.47 25.17 -17.79
N GLY A 164 -7.64 24.75 -18.75
CA GLY A 164 -6.53 25.55 -19.27
C GLY A 164 -6.99 26.79 -20.05
N LEU A 165 -8.09 26.66 -20.79
CA LEU A 165 -8.75 27.78 -21.45
C LEU A 165 -9.34 28.78 -20.45
N LEU A 166 -9.98 28.30 -19.38
CA LEU A 166 -10.54 29.16 -18.33
C LEU A 166 -9.44 29.99 -17.62
N SER A 167 -8.28 29.40 -17.34
CA SER A 167 -7.13 30.13 -16.78
C SER A 167 -6.52 31.13 -17.76
N LYS A 168 -6.62 30.90 -19.07
CA LYS A 168 -6.21 31.88 -20.10
C LYS A 168 -7.16 33.08 -20.20
N PHE A 169 -8.43 32.90 -19.83
CA PHE A 169 -9.43 33.98 -19.79
C PHE A 169 -9.46 34.72 -18.45
N ASP A 170 -8.93 34.11 -17.40
CA ASP A 170 -8.84 34.74 -16.08
C ASP A 170 -7.95 35.99 -16.12
N GLY A 171 -8.52 37.13 -15.73
CA GLY A 171 -7.86 38.45 -15.80
C GLY A 171 -7.87 39.15 -17.16
N LYS A 172 -8.56 38.63 -18.19
CA LYS A 172 -8.74 39.32 -19.49
C LYS A 172 -10.07 40.05 -19.59
N SER A 173 -10.09 41.18 -20.32
CA SER A 173 -11.33 41.92 -20.55
C SER A 173 -12.25 41.18 -21.53
N PRO A 174 -13.58 41.44 -21.49
CA PRO A 174 -14.53 40.82 -22.43
C PRO A 174 -14.16 41.00 -23.90
N GLU A 175 -13.60 42.16 -24.27
CA GLU A 175 -13.16 42.47 -25.63
C GLU A 175 -11.94 41.62 -26.03
N GLN A 176 -11.02 41.38 -25.11
CA GLN A 176 -9.84 40.55 -25.33
C GLN A 176 -10.20 39.07 -25.47
N ILE A 177 -11.21 38.60 -24.71
CA ILE A 177 -11.75 37.24 -24.82
C ILE A 177 -12.40 37.05 -26.20
N MET A 178 -13.22 38.00 -26.65
CA MET A 178 -13.86 37.93 -27.97
C MET A 178 -12.86 37.96 -29.12
N ALA A 179 -11.83 38.80 -29.06
CA ALA A 179 -10.77 38.84 -30.07
C ALA A 179 -9.98 37.52 -30.16
N LEU A 180 -9.86 36.81 -29.04
CA LEU A 180 -9.25 35.49 -28.97
C LEU A 180 -10.16 34.41 -29.57
N MET A 181 -11.46 34.46 -29.29
CA MET A 181 -12.44 33.52 -29.86
C MET A 181 -12.64 33.72 -31.37
N SER A 182 -12.64 34.96 -31.86
CA SER A 182 -12.75 35.27 -33.29
C SER A 182 -11.52 34.85 -34.11
N ARG A 183 -10.44 34.47 -33.45
CA ARG A 183 -9.20 33.98 -34.07
C ARG A 183 -9.16 32.45 -34.16
N VAL A 184 -10.02 31.77 -33.39
CA VAL A 184 -10.12 30.30 -33.31
C VAL A 184 -11.32 29.78 -34.10
N LEU A 185 -12.35 30.62 -34.33
CA LEU A 185 -13.50 30.36 -35.22
C LEU A 185 -13.20 30.82 -36.65
#